data_AF-A0A284R2Q2-F1
#
_entry.id   AF-A0A284R2Q2-F1
#
_cell.length_a   1.000
_cell.length_b   1.000
_cell.length_c   1.000
_cell.angle_alpha   90.00
_cell.angle_beta   90.00
_cell.angle_gamma   90.00
#
_symmetry.space_group_name_H-M   'P 1'
#
loop_
_entity.id
_entity.type
_entity.pdbx_description
1 polymer ?
#
loop_
_entity_poly.entity_id
_entity_poly.type
_entity_poly.pdbx_seq_one_letter_code
_entity_poly.pdbx_strand_id
1 'polypeptide(L)'
;MYPLSTSRLVGIPDPDAGGPTTEPDTPDSLDHFDSVAAMGLQLSHPSESRTYPQVTIFALTEIGKEESSIEVPKQRSYTGRKPVISSSLADTPCASLGLAGLLDQLNTTLGTFNYDFGTAYGRLRPFWYSAKWSTIQNELRTREEKDQKMRREALAGKRIVNPNMPPRRIWDLYSNRVVPHCIVFDKPGAISYVWADPEHRVQVESPINAHEWPVPIYKNGSLDLVRIEMLNLGAEYVWLDVLCLRQPGKQENERLREEEWKTDMPTSEYVYHQTEMVVYYFCGLGGPFNLTMDDLDSPRFWLNRAWTLQEISRKWIIGGVTGDGTVTTAQTAAEQDHQAVLDRIHEQLETLVDTVHRVDGVFDLLVQIRKRKSEHEVDLVVASIFPLRFKAIPTYNRTQSVEDLWLAVVVSTMRTTHRGDMFFLYPRLGGEQTWRPSWNQVITEKRLPTGKVSLYAVVGRDDERNSDWYDGMCIEEGLIQGLDANDPKGLLRPGKLVVKDAGILHSLEIVAAHPYAIPEDSYTLIPSEGKSEARAPSTDIYWVAGRRLLDQKFEKVAVFTMTDAKEIQRLKKLGIAKRSIRNYLV
;
A
#
# COMPACT_ATOMS: atom_id res chain seq x y z
N MET A 1 10.69 20.11 49.06
CA MET A 1 11.90 19.84 49.86
C MET A 1 12.96 19.31 48.90
N TYR A 2 13.89 20.16 48.47
CA TYR A 2 15.19 19.80 47.85
C TYR A 2 16.28 20.16 48.90
N PRO A 3 17.59 19.79 48.81
CA PRO A 3 18.38 19.37 47.63
C PRO A 3 19.54 18.34 47.90
N LEU A 4 20.44 18.21 46.90
CA LEU A 4 21.85 17.72 46.91
C LEU A 4 22.04 16.21 46.60
N SER A 5 22.94 15.75 45.74
CA SER A 5 24.30 16.25 45.45
C SER A 5 24.82 15.87 44.05
N THR A 6 25.67 16.75 43.54
CA THR A 6 26.55 16.74 42.36
C THR A 6 27.81 15.87 42.49
N SER A 7 28.34 15.35 41.37
CA SER A 7 29.79 15.22 41.08
C SER A 7 30.01 15.22 39.55
N ARG A 8 30.51 16.32 38.98
CA ARG A 8 31.92 16.65 38.62
C ARG A 8 32.55 15.76 37.54
N LEU A 9 32.53 16.32 36.32
CA LEU A 9 33.41 16.07 35.18
C LEU A 9 34.87 16.49 35.50
N VAL A 10 35.84 15.70 35.01
CA VAL A 10 37.23 16.09 34.73
C VAL A 10 37.52 15.64 33.30
N GLY A 11 38.11 16.52 32.49
CA GLY A 11 38.26 16.32 31.05
C GLY A 11 39.68 16.02 30.54
N ILE A 12 39.68 15.55 29.28
CA ILE A 12 40.62 15.82 28.15
C ILE A 12 42.00 15.10 28.22
N PRO A 13 42.64 14.63 27.09
CA PRO A 13 42.39 14.91 25.65
C PRO A 13 42.33 13.71 24.67
N ASP A 14 41.76 13.99 23.49
CA ASP A 14 42.01 13.35 22.19
C ASP A 14 43.47 13.52 21.72
N PRO A 15 43.95 12.66 20.80
CA PRO A 15 44.44 13.26 19.56
C PRO A 15 44.08 12.49 18.28
N ASP A 16 43.66 13.28 17.30
CA ASP A 16 43.93 13.19 15.85
C ASP A 16 43.49 11.94 15.07
N ALA A 17 43.06 12.00 13.81
CA ALA A 17 42.70 13.06 12.88
C ALA A 17 42.32 12.29 11.59
N GLY A 18 41.33 12.76 10.82
CA GLY A 18 41.17 12.28 9.43
C GLY A 18 39.76 12.32 8.87
N GLY A 19 39.41 13.51 8.34
CA GLY A 19 38.68 13.80 7.07
C GLY A 19 37.58 12.90 6.48
N PRO A 20 36.64 13.51 5.74
CA PRO A 20 35.23 13.16 5.78
C PRO A 20 34.84 12.07 4.78
N THR A 21 34.18 11.03 5.25
CA THR A 21 33.25 10.23 4.43
C THR A 21 31.94 10.97 4.36
N THR A 22 31.70 11.63 3.23
CA THR A 22 30.38 12.11 2.82
C THR A 22 29.45 10.91 2.63
N GLU A 23 28.65 10.61 3.65
CA GLU A 23 27.43 9.84 3.49
C GLU A 23 26.45 10.64 2.61
N PRO A 24 25.76 10.03 1.64
CA PRO A 24 24.71 10.72 0.93
C PRO A 24 23.47 10.78 1.83
N ASP A 25 23.15 12.01 2.22
CA ASP A 25 21.91 12.42 2.88
C ASP A 25 20.71 11.63 2.36
N THR A 26 20.10 10.82 3.22
CA THR A 26 18.68 10.49 3.12
C THR A 26 17.91 11.80 3.14
N PRO A 27 17.14 12.17 2.09
CA PRO A 27 16.29 13.33 2.18
C PRO A 27 15.16 13.00 3.16
N ASP A 28 15.15 13.69 4.29
CA ASP A 28 13.99 13.84 5.14
C ASP A 28 12.80 14.25 4.28
N SER A 29 11.88 13.31 4.06
CA SER A 29 10.59 13.55 3.43
C SER A 29 9.47 13.69 4.47
N LEU A 30 9.84 13.92 5.73
CA LEU A 30 8.92 14.17 6.84
C LEU A 30 8.51 15.64 6.97
N ASP A 31 9.28 16.58 6.40
CA ASP A 31 9.08 18.02 6.59
C ASP A 31 7.79 18.59 5.97
N HIS A 32 7.10 17.86 5.09
CA HIS A 32 5.85 18.34 4.49
C HIS A 32 4.58 17.92 5.25
N PHE A 33 4.65 16.82 6.01
CA PHE A 33 3.56 16.42 6.91
C PHE A 33 3.53 17.31 8.17
N ASP A 34 4.71 17.73 8.62
CA ASP A 34 4.83 18.61 9.78
C ASP A 34 4.23 19.99 9.54
N SER A 35 4.10 20.49 8.31
CA SER A 35 3.48 21.81 8.09
C SER A 35 1.97 21.84 8.35
N VAL A 36 1.25 20.73 8.12
CA VAL A 36 -0.20 20.63 8.38
C VAL A 36 -0.44 20.22 9.84
N ALA A 37 0.39 19.30 10.36
CA ALA A 37 0.36 18.91 11.78
C ALA A 37 0.80 20.04 12.73
N ALA A 38 1.80 20.86 12.36
CA ALA A 38 2.26 22.01 13.16
C ALA A 38 1.26 23.16 13.21
N MET A 39 0.41 23.33 12.19
CA MET A 39 -0.74 24.25 12.26
C MET A 39 -1.90 23.65 13.07
N GLY A 40 -2.09 22.33 13.03
CA GLY A 40 -3.02 21.61 13.91
C GLY A 40 -2.70 21.78 15.39
N LEU A 41 -1.40 21.88 15.75
CA LEU A 41 -0.96 22.16 17.11
C LEU A 41 -1.34 23.57 17.62
N GLN A 42 -1.53 24.55 16.74
CA GLN A 42 -2.01 25.90 17.11
C GLN A 42 -3.53 25.99 17.26
N LEU A 43 -4.28 24.96 16.87
CA LEU A 43 -5.74 24.88 16.97
C LEU A 43 -6.21 23.64 17.72
N SER A 44 -5.32 23.03 18.52
CA SER A 44 -5.67 21.89 19.37
C SER A 44 -6.93 22.20 20.17
N HIS A 45 -7.85 21.24 20.17
CA HIS A 45 -9.02 21.29 21.03
C HIS A 45 -8.57 21.65 22.45
N PRO A 46 -9.13 22.69 23.10
CA PRO A 46 -8.84 22.90 24.50
C PRO A 46 -9.16 21.60 25.24
N SER A 47 -8.24 21.17 26.09
CA SER A 47 -8.21 19.89 26.82
C SER A 47 -9.32 19.71 27.85
N GLU A 48 -10.44 20.42 27.71
CA GLU A 48 -11.63 20.23 28.53
C GLU A 48 -12.46 19.08 27.95
N SER A 49 -12.79 18.11 28.79
CA SER A 49 -13.73 17.04 28.47
C SER A 49 -15.14 17.62 28.27
N ARG A 50 -15.40 18.10 27.06
CA ARG A 50 -16.70 18.67 26.72
C ARG A 50 -17.75 17.58 26.65
N THR A 51 -18.82 17.77 27.41
CA THR A 51 -19.93 16.83 27.51
C THR A 51 -21.04 17.28 26.57
N TYR A 52 -21.23 16.58 25.45
CA TYR A 52 -22.41 16.76 24.60
C TYR A 52 -23.60 15.96 25.15
N PRO A 53 -24.85 16.34 24.80
CA PRO A 53 -26.01 15.52 25.09
C PRO A 53 -25.84 14.11 24.50
N GLN A 54 -26.39 13.12 25.19
CA GLN A 54 -26.45 11.77 24.67
C GLN A 54 -27.41 11.74 23.47
N VAL A 55 -26.95 11.17 22.36
CA VAL A 55 -27.72 10.98 21.14
C VAL A 55 -27.81 9.48 20.88
N THR A 56 -28.97 9.06 20.38
CA THR A 56 -29.19 7.69 19.89
C THR A 56 -29.66 7.71 18.44
N ILE A 57 -29.04 6.91 17.60
CA ILE A 57 -29.45 6.63 16.21
C ILE A 57 -29.91 5.18 16.14
N PHE A 58 -31.06 4.95 15.50
CA PHE A 58 -31.70 3.64 15.42
C PHE A 58 -31.85 3.23 13.95
N ALA A 59 -31.65 1.95 13.65
CA ALA A 59 -31.92 1.39 12.33
C ALA A 59 -33.37 1.63 11.90
N LEU A 60 -34.33 1.59 12.84
CA LEU A 60 -35.73 1.88 12.54
C LEU A 60 -35.94 3.30 12.02
N THR A 61 -35.26 4.28 12.59
CA THR A 61 -35.41 5.69 12.19
C THR A 61 -34.64 5.99 10.90
N GLU A 62 -33.49 5.36 10.69
CA GLU A 62 -32.63 5.62 9.54
C GLU A 62 -33.11 4.90 8.28
N ILE A 63 -33.57 3.64 8.40
CA ILE A 63 -33.90 2.80 7.24
C ILE A 63 -35.29 2.12 7.32
N GLY A 64 -36.07 2.39 8.36
CA GLY A 64 -37.42 1.84 8.51
C GLY A 64 -37.48 0.35 8.86
N LYS A 65 -36.36 -0.26 9.32
CA LYS A 65 -36.31 -1.67 9.73
C LYS A 65 -36.17 -1.81 11.23
N GLU A 66 -36.96 -2.70 11.82
CA GLU A 66 -36.86 -3.03 13.25
C GLU A 66 -35.48 -3.61 13.58
N GLU A 67 -34.91 -3.21 14.72
CA GLU A 67 -33.59 -3.63 15.18
C GLU A 67 -33.48 -5.15 15.35
N SER A 68 -34.58 -5.80 15.74
CA SER A 68 -34.69 -7.27 15.88
C SER A 68 -34.45 -8.01 14.56
N SER A 69 -34.76 -7.37 13.43
CA SER A 69 -34.58 -7.93 12.08
C SER A 69 -33.15 -7.75 11.54
N ILE A 70 -32.31 -6.96 12.20
CA ILE A 70 -30.92 -6.73 11.81
C ILE A 70 -30.04 -7.77 12.50
N GLU A 71 -29.42 -8.64 11.69
CA GLU A 71 -28.58 -9.74 12.16
C GLU A 71 -27.30 -9.26 12.86
N VAL A 72 -26.71 -8.16 12.39
CA VAL A 72 -25.48 -7.58 12.94
C VAL A 72 -25.81 -6.64 14.11
N PRO A 73 -25.50 -6.98 15.37
CA PRO A 73 -25.97 -6.18 16.50
C PRO A 73 -25.42 -4.75 16.53
N LYS A 74 -24.17 -4.55 16.07
CA LYS A 74 -23.56 -3.21 15.96
C LYS A 74 -24.20 -2.31 14.91
N GLN A 75 -25.08 -2.83 14.05
CA GLN A 75 -25.82 -2.04 13.06
C GLN A 75 -27.22 -1.61 13.56
N ARG A 76 -27.66 -2.11 14.71
CA ARG A 76 -29.03 -1.87 15.23
C ARG A 76 -29.24 -0.46 15.73
N SER A 77 -28.33 0.01 16.57
CA SER A 77 -28.38 1.37 17.10
C SER A 77 -27.00 1.82 17.56
N TYR A 78 -26.80 3.13 17.59
CA TYR A 78 -25.65 3.78 18.18
C TYR A 78 -26.13 4.69 19.30
N THR A 79 -25.54 4.59 20.48
CA THR A 79 -25.80 5.52 21.59
C THR A 79 -24.49 6.09 22.10
N GLY A 80 -24.37 7.42 22.11
CA GLY A 80 -23.13 8.06 22.55
C GLY A 80 -23.29 9.54 22.86
N ARG A 81 -22.22 10.16 23.37
CA ARG A 81 -22.13 11.61 23.60
C ARG A 81 -21.31 12.31 22.51
N LYS A 82 -21.23 11.72 21.33
CA LYS A 82 -20.63 12.38 20.17
C LYS A 82 -21.72 13.19 19.48
N PRO A 83 -21.40 14.35 18.88
CA PRO A 83 -22.38 15.21 18.23
C PRO A 83 -22.76 14.63 16.85
N VAL A 84 -23.42 13.48 16.85
CA VAL A 84 -23.90 12.79 15.65
C VAL A 84 -25.33 13.25 15.36
N ILE A 85 -25.68 13.49 14.09
CA ILE A 85 -27.05 13.86 13.68
C ILE A 85 -27.74 12.71 12.92
N SER A 86 -29.06 12.62 12.95
CA SER A 86 -29.80 11.64 12.13
C SER A 86 -29.67 11.95 10.64
N SER A 87 -29.87 10.97 9.77
CA SER A 87 -29.87 11.21 8.32
C SER A 87 -30.98 12.15 7.90
N SER A 88 -32.16 12.04 8.52
CA SER A 88 -33.28 12.96 8.28
C SER A 88 -32.94 14.42 8.58
N LEU A 89 -32.17 14.69 9.65
CA LEU A 89 -31.70 16.03 9.98
C LEU A 89 -30.59 16.47 9.02
N ALA A 90 -29.67 15.58 8.67
CA ALA A 90 -28.61 15.88 7.70
C ALA A 90 -29.19 16.29 6.33
N ASP A 91 -30.23 15.59 5.86
CA ASP A 91 -30.90 15.81 4.58
C ASP A 91 -31.81 17.05 4.56
N THR A 92 -32.06 17.66 5.72
CA THR A 92 -32.91 18.84 5.81
C THR A 92 -32.22 20.03 5.13
N PRO A 93 -32.86 20.69 4.13
CA PRO A 93 -32.31 21.89 3.53
C PRO A 93 -32.07 22.97 4.59
N CYS A 94 -30.90 23.61 4.59
CA CYS A 94 -30.60 24.66 5.56
C CYS A 94 -31.71 25.73 5.60
N ALA A 95 -32.23 26.12 4.43
CA ALA A 95 -33.31 27.10 4.30
C ALA A 95 -34.59 26.75 5.08
N SER A 96 -34.89 25.47 5.29
CA SER A 96 -36.09 25.03 6.03
C SER A 96 -35.96 25.12 7.55
N LEU A 97 -34.76 25.38 8.08
CA LEU A 97 -34.52 25.48 9.53
C LEU A 97 -34.98 26.82 10.14
N GLY A 98 -35.49 27.76 9.34
CA GLY A 98 -36.22 28.93 9.81
C GLY A 98 -35.41 30.00 10.55
N LEU A 99 -34.07 29.87 10.60
CA LEU A 99 -33.17 30.81 11.27
C LEU A 99 -32.49 31.72 10.24
N ALA A 100 -33.20 32.71 9.71
CA ALA A 100 -32.69 33.62 8.68
C ALA A 100 -31.28 34.17 9.01
N GLY A 101 -31.03 34.57 10.27
CA GLY A 101 -29.73 35.06 10.71
C GLY A 101 -28.61 34.02 10.78
N LEU A 102 -28.92 32.75 11.11
CA LEU A 102 -27.94 31.66 11.08
C LEU A 102 -27.61 31.30 9.63
N LEU A 103 -28.62 31.29 8.77
CA LEU A 103 -28.46 31.03 7.34
C LEU A 103 -27.59 32.08 6.68
N ASP A 104 -27.81 33.37 6.92
CA ASP A 104 -26.97 34.44 6.37
C ASP A 104 -25.51 34.31 6.79
N GLN A 105 -25.24 33.90 8.04
CA GLN A 105 -23.87 33.65 8.52
C GLN A 105 -23.24 32.40 7.90
N LEU A 106 -24.00 31.30 7.78
CA LEU A 106 -23.56 30.08 7.10
C LEU A 106 -23.28 30.36 5.62
N ASN A 107 -24.14 31.12 4.95
CA ASN A 107 -24.03 31.49 3.55
C ASN A 107 -22.83 32.40 3.29
N THR A 108 -22.58 33.35 4.18
CA THR A 108 -21.39 34.21 4.11
C THR A 108 -20.10 33.38 4.28
N THR A 109 -20.12 32.41 5.19
CA THR A 109 -18.93 31.61 5.55
C THR A 109 -18.63 30.49 4.54
N LEU A 110 -19.66 29.82 4.02
CA LEU A 110 -19.56 28.64 3.15
C LEU A 110 -19.81 28.95 1.66
N GLY A 111 -20.31 30.14 1.34
CA GLY A 111 -20.32 30.66 -0.03
C GLY A 111 -21.50 30.31 -0.92
N THR A 112 -22.56 29.60 -0.48
CA THR A 112 -23.84 29.49 -1.23
C THR A 112 -25.03 29.00 -0.38
N PHE A 113 -26.25 29.34 -0.84
CA PHE A 113 -27.58 29.09 -0.23
C PHE A 113 -28.15 27.67 -0.44
N ASN A 114 -27.39 26.70 -0.97
CA ASN A 114 -27.98 25.44 -1.45
C ASN A 114 -27.41 24.17 -0.80
N TYR A 115 -26.91 24.28 0.44
CA TYR A 115 -26.49 23.11 1.22
C TYR A 115 -27.64 22.54 2.05
N ASP A 116 -27.67 21.22 2.15
CA ASP A 116 -28.36 20.55 3.26
C ASP A 116 -27.61 20.79 4.58
N PHE A 117 -28.30 20.53 5.69
CA PHE A 117 -27.76 20.78 7.02
C PHE A 117 -26.53 19.92 7.30
N GLY A 118 -26.52 18.66 6.85
CA GLY A 118 -25.37 17.76 7.00
C GLY A 118 -24.09 18.34 6.39
N THR A 119 -24.20 18.92 5.19
CA THR A 119 -23.03 19.47 4.48
C THR A 119 -22.48 20.71 5.20
N ALA A 120 -23.37 21.60 5.64
CA ALA A 120 -22.98 22.77 6.43
C ALA A 120 -22.35 22.34 7.77
N TYR A 121 -22.97 21.36 8.43
CA TYR A 121 -22.53 20.80 9.71
C TYR A 121 -21.14 20.18 9.60
N GLY A 122 -20.93 19.25 8.65
CA GLY A 122 -19.65 18.58 8.44
C GLY A 122 -18.52 19.52 8.06
N ARG A 123 -18.80 20.58 7.28
CA ARG A 123 -17.79 21.57 6.90
C ARG A 123 -17.36 22.49 8.04
N LEU A 124 -18.26 22.80 8.97
CA LEU A 124 -18.00 23.77 10.04
C LEU A 124 -17.59 23.11 11.36
N ARG A 125 -17.98 21.86 11.57
CA ARG A 125 -17.70 21.11 12.80
C ARG A 125 -16.24 21.08 13.21
N PRO A 126 -15.26 20.89 12.31
CA PRO A 126 -13.86 20.97 12.66
C PRO A 126 -13.44 22.34 13.24
N PHE A 127 -14.20 23.40 12.99
CA PHE A 127 -13.86 24.79 13.33
C PHE A 127 -14.76 25.41 14.41
N TRP A 128 -15.78 24.70 14.93
CA TRP A 128 -16.73 25.21 15.92
C TRP A 128 -16.12 25.94 17.11
N TYR A 129 -14.92 25.53 17.49
CA TYR A 129 -14.22 26.05 18.68
C TYR A 129 -12.99 26.86 18.34
N SER A 130 -12.81 27.21 17.06
CA SER A 130 -11.78 28.15 16.65
C SER A 130 -12.11 29.52 17.23
N ALA A 131 -11.16 30.12 17.94
CA ALA A 131 -11.28 31.48 18.48
C ALA A 131 -11.45 32.56 17.39
N LYS A 132 -11.34 32.19 16.10
CA LYS A 132 -11.34 33.12 14.96
C LYS A 132 -12.44 32.81 13.94
N TRP A 133 -13.70 32.80 14.40
CA TRP A 133 -14.89 32.57 13.56
C TRP A 133 -14.93 33.50 12.32
N SER A 134 -14.49 34.75 12.49
CA SER A 134 -14.41 35.74 11.41
C SER A 134 -13.43 35.41 10.27
N THR A 135 -12.56 34.43 10.45
CA THR A 135 -11.53 34.04 9.47
C THR A 135 -11.73 32.66 8.85
N ILE A 136 -12.77 31.92 9.26
CA ILE A 136 -13.00 30.54 8.81
C ILE A 136 -13.08 30.43 7.29
N GLN A 137 -13.77 31.34 6.63
CA GLN A 137 -13.88 31.33 5.16
C GLN A 137 -12.50 31.42 4.47
N ASN A 138 -11.61 32.30 4.97
CA ASN A 138 -10.26 32.44 4.43
C ASN A 138 -9.41 31.20 4.72
N GLU A 139 -9.57 30.60 5.90
CA GLU A 139 -8.89 29.36 6.27
C GLU A 139 -9.30 28.20 5.36
N LEU A 140 -10.61 28.01 5.15
CA LEU A 140 -11.15 26.99 4.24
C LEU A 140 -10.59 27.15 2.83
N ARG A 141 -10.60 28.38 2.28
CA ARG A 141 -10.04 28.68 0.96
C ARG A 141 -8.55 28.37 0.89
N THR A 142 -7.79 28.82 1.89
CA THR A 142 -6.33 28.58 1.95
C THR A 142 -6.01 27.09 1.96
N ARG A 143 -6.79 26.28 2.67
CA ARG A 143 -6.60 24.82 2.72
C ARG A 143 -6.94 24.14 1.41
N GLU A 144 -8.03 24.56 0.77
CA GLU A 144 -8.39 24.09 -0.56
C GLU A 144 -7.31 24.42 -1.59
N GLU A 145 -6.80 25.65 -1.59
CA GLU A 145 -5.69 26.08 -2.47
C GLU A 145 -4.42 25.26 -2.23
N LYS A 146 -4.09 24.96 -0.96
CA LYS A 146 -2.95 24.09 -0.59
C LYS A 146 -3.13 22.66 -1.08
N ASP A 147 -4.32 22.06 -0.88
CA ASP A 147 -4.60 20.70 -1.38
C ASP A 147 -4.51 20.64 -2.91
N GLN A 148 -5.10 21.61 -3.60
CA GLN A 148 -5.00 21.70 -5.05
C GLN A 148 -3.55 21.88 -5.54
N LYS A 149 -2.75 22.70 -4.83
CA LYS A 149 -1.33 22.89 -5.15
C LYS A 149 -0.54 21.60 -4.96
N MET A 150 -0.70 20.93 -3.82
CA MET A 150 -0.06 19.65 -3.50
C MET A 150 -0.35 18.61 -4.59
N ARG A 151 -1.61 18.48 -5.03
CA ARG A 151 -1.98 17.51 -6.06
C ARG A 151 -1.42 17.84 -7.45
N ARG A 152 -1.27 19.13 -7.79
CA ARG A 152 -0.60 19.56 -9.02
C ARG A 152 0.89 19.25 -8.99
N GLU A 153 1.55 19.52 -7.86
CA GLU A 153 2.99 19.30 -7.68
C GLU A 153 3.35 17.81 -7.53
N ALA A 154 2.41 16.98 -7.09
CA ALA A 154 2.59 15.54 -7.00
C ALA A 154 2.71 14.84 -8.37
N LEU A 155 2.34 15.51 -9.48
CA LEU A 155 2.38 14.94 -10.83
C LEU A 155 3.58 15.44 -11.62
N ALA A 156 4.44 14.50 -12.07
CA ALA A 156 5.52 14.75 -13.01
C ALA A 156 5.37 13.84 -14.24
N GLY A 157 4.71 14.35 -15.28
CA GLY A 157 4.39 13.59 -16.48
C GLY A 157 3.42 12.43 -16.17
N LYS A 158 3.88 11.19 -16.36
CA LYS A 158 3.11 9.95 -16.07
C LYS A 158 3.45 9.34 -14.69
N ARG A 159 4.13 10.10 -13.82
CA ARG A 159 4.56 9.66 -12.49
C ARG A 159 3.94 10.54 -11.42
N ILE A 160 3.55 9.92 -10.31
CA ILE A 160 3.17 10.58 -9.07
C ILE A 160 4.41 10.57 -8.18
N VAL A 161 5.06 11.72 -8.00
CA VAL A 161 6.32 11.88 -7.22
C VAL A 161 6.10 12.01 -5.72
N ASN A 162 4.84 12.19 -5.30
CA ASN A 162 4.43 12.07 -3.91
C ASN A 162 3.28 11.05 -3.79
N PRO A 163 3.57 9.77 -3.52
CA PRO A 163 2.55 8.73 -3.41
C PRO A 163 1.77 8.79 -2.09
N ASN A 164 2.22 9.59 -1.12
CA ASN A 164 1.63 9.69 0.21
C ASN A 164 0.57 10.78 0.29
N MET A 165 -0.18 11.00 -0.79
CA MET A 165 -1.23 12.02 -0.82
C MET A 165 -2.45 11.56 -0.01
N PRO A 166 -3.06 12.46 0.77
CA PRO A 166 -4.33 12.16 1.42
C PRO A 166 -5.45 12.02 0.38
N PRO A 167 -6.53 11.28 0.72
CA PRO A 167 -7.69 11.17 -0.16
C PRO A 167 -8.33 12.55 -0.39
N ARG A 168 -9.02 12.77 -1.51
CA ARG A 168 -9.72 14.04 -1.76
C ARG A 168 -10.89 14.28 -0.82
N ARG A 169 -11.54 13.18 -0.45
CA ARG A 169 -12.84 13.15 0.20
C ARG A 169 -12.83 12.10 1.30
N ILE A 170 -13.57 12.37 2.35
CA ILE A 170 -13.79 11.47 3.48
C ILE A 170 -15.26 11.53 3.87
N TRP A 171 -15.83 10.41 4.30
CA TRP A 171 -17.15 10.38 4.89
C TRP A 171 -17.08 10.76 6.37
N ASP A 172 -17.66 11.90 6.73
CA ASP A 172 -17.90 12.29 8.11
C ASP A 172 -19.18 11.61 8.61
N LEU A 173 -19.01 10.62 9.49
CA LEU A 173 -20.12 9.85 10.04
C LEU A 173 -21.01 10.70 10.95
N TYR A 174 -20.48 11.79 11.51
CA TYR A 174 -21.25 12.64 12.42
C TYR A 174 -22.28 13.47 11.66
N SER A 175 -21.89 14.00 10.49
CA SER A 175 -22.78 14.74 9.59
C SER A 175 -23.55 13.87 8.59
N ASN A 176 -23.14 12.61 8.42
CA ASN A 176 -23.54 11.73 7.32
C ASN A 176 -23.28 12.34 5.93
N ARG A 177 -22.14 13.01 5.75
CA ARG A 177 -21.74 13.62 4.47
C ARG A 177 -20.30 13.35 4.12
N VAL A 178 -20.05 13.24 2.82
CA VAL A 178 -18.71 13.28 2.26
C VAL A 178 -18.23 14.73 2.26
N VAL A 179 -17.10 14.96 2.92
CA VAL A 179 -16.46 16.26 3.04
C VAL A 179 -15.05 16.24 2.45
N PRO A 180 -14.51 17.39 2.00
CA PRO A 180 -13.12 17.46 1.55
C PRO A 180 -12.15 17.06 2.67
N HIS A 181 -11.12 16.27 2.38
CA HIS A 181 -10.12 15.92 3.40
C HIS A 181 -9.38 17.13 3.95
N CYS A 182 -9.15 18.17 3.13
CA CYS A 182 -8.37 19.34 3.52
C CYS A 182 -8.94 20.09 4.73
N ILE A 183 -10.21 19.85 5.11
CA ILE A 183 -10.84 20.46 6.28
C ILE A 183 -10.89 19.54 7.50
N VAL A 184 -10.43 18.30 7.38
CA VAL A 184 -10.37 17.30 8.45
C VAL A 184 -8.97 17.31 9.09
N PHE A 185 -8.92 17.20 10.43
CA PHE A 185 -7.67 17.21 11.20
C PHE A 185 -7.18 15.81 11.61
N ASP A 186 -8.09 14.85 11.67
CA ASP A 186 -7.81 13.49 12.12
C ASP A 186 -7.63 12.53 10.95
N LYS A 187 -6.87 11.46 11.17
CA LYS A 187 -6.73 10.39 10.19
C LYS A 187 -8.04 9.58 10.13
N PRO A 188 -8.63 9.37 8.94
CA PRO A 188 -9.86 8.61 8.83
C PRO A 188 -9.63 7.12 9.05
N GLY A 189 -10.64 6.43 9.59
CA GLY A 189 -10.78 4.98 9.43
C GLY A 189 -10.91 4.61 7.95
N ALA A 190 -10.78 3.33 7.61
CA ALA A 190 -11.07 2.86 6.26
C ALA A 190 -11.99 1.64 6.26
N ILE A 191 -12.74 1.46 5.18
CA ILE A 191 -13.54 0.26 4.95
C ILE A 191 -13.01 -0.41 3.69
N SER A 192 -12.73 -1.71 3.80
CA SER A 192 -12.52 -2.59 2.65
C SER A 192 -13.56 -3.70 2.64
N TYR A 193 -14.01 -4.11 1.47
CA TYR A 193 -15.10 -5.07 1.35
C TYR A 193 -15.06 -5.84 0.03
N VAL A 194 -15.79 -6.96 0.00
CA VAL A 194 -15.98 -7.73 -1.24
C VAL A 194 -17.03 -7.04 -2.11
N TRP A 195 -16.64 -6.64 -3.32
CA TRP A 195 -17.60 -6.16 -4.31
C TRP A 195 -18.52 -7.30 -4.73
N ALA A 196 -19.83 -7.11 -4.56
CA ALA A 196 -20.83 -8.03 -5.07
C ALA A 196 -20.77 -8.12 -6.61
N ASP A 197 -21.22 -9.24 -7.18
CA ASP A 197 -21.36 -9.36 -8.63
C ASP A 197 -22.24 -8.23 -9.19
N PRO A 198 -22.00 -7.76 -10.44
CA PRO A 198 -22.80 -6.70 -11.05
C PRO A 198 -24.31 -6.93 -10.94
N GLU A 199 -24.76 -8.18 -11.05
CA GLU A 199 -26.17 -8.59 -10.97
C GLU A 199 -26.80 -8.36 -9.57
N HIS A 200 -25.95 -8.30 -8.54
CA HIS A 200 -26.32 -8.09 -7.14
C HIS A 200 -26.02 -6.68 -6.65
N ARG A 201 -25.45 -5.82 -7.51
CA ARG A 201 -25.23 -4.40 -7.25
C ARG A 201 -26.42 -3.57 -7.69
N VAL A 202 -26.71 -2.53 -6.93
CA VAL A 202 -27.65 -1.45 -7.27
C VAL A 202 -26.92 -0.12 -7.22
N GLN A 203 -27.26 0.75 -8.17
CA GLN A 203 -26.79 2.12 -8.20
C GLN A 203 -27.78 2.98 -7.42
N VAL A 204 -27.33 3.58 -6.32
CA VAL A 204 -28.19 4.35 -5.41
C VAL A 204 -27.79 5.82 -5.44
N GLU A 205 -28.73 6.67 -5.80
CA GLU A 205 -28.58 8.12 -5.61
C GLU A 205 -28.58 8.43 -4.12
N SER A 206 -27.51 9.05 -3.62
CA SER A 206 -27.33 9.27 -2.19
C SER A 206 -27.08 10.75 -1.87
N PRO A 207 -27.74 11.33 -0.85
CA PRO A 207 -27.38 12.65 -0.36
C PRO A 207 -26.01 12.66 0.34
N ILE A 208 -25.50 11.49 0.76
CA ILE A 208 -24.21 11.35 1.46
C ILE A 208 -23.05 11.90 0.63
N ASN A 209 -23.04 11.62 -0.69
CA ASN A 209 -22.08 12.17 -1.65
C ASN A 209 -22.66 13.34 -2.46
N ALA A 210 -23.64 14.05 -1.91
CA ALA A 210 -24.31 15.20 -2.53
C ALA A 210 -24.90 14.91 -3.93
N HIS A 211 -25.32 13.67 -4.20
CA HIS A 211 -25.85 13.23 -5.51
C HIS A 211 -24.89 13.49 -6.69
N GLU A 212 -23.59 13.52 -6.44
CA GLU A 212 -22.60 13.77 -7.50
C GLU A 212 -22.43 12.57 -8.45
N TRP A 213 -22.61 11.35 -7.94
CA TRP A 213 -22.68 10.11 -8.71
C TRP A 213 -23.54 9.05 -8.00
N PRO A 214 -24.11 8.08 -8.74
CA PRO A 214 -24.75 6.92 -8.15
C PRO A 214 -23.73 6.07 -7.38
N VAL A 215 -24.07 5.66 -6.16
CA VAL A 215 -23.22 4.84 -5.29
C VAL A 215 -23.53 3.36 -5.52
N PRO A 216 -22.56 2.54 -5.98
CA PRO A 216 -22.78 1.11 -6.15
C PRO A 216 -22.75 0.40 -4.80
N ILE A 217 -23.89 -0.15 -4.37
CA ILE A 217 -24.00 -0.98 -3.16
C ILE A 217 -24.68 -2.31 -3.45
N TYR A 218 -24.60 -3.27 -2.53
CA TYR A 218 -25.35 -4.52 -2.63
C TYR A 218 -26.86 -4.28 -2.50
N LYS A 219 -27.70 -5.05 -3.20
CA LYS A 219 -29.18 -4.92 -3.21
C LYS A 219 -29.81 -4.82 -1.82
N ASN A 220 -29.29 -5.56 -0.85
CA ASN A 220 -29.81 -5.57 0.51
C ASN A 220 -28.92 -4.78 1.50
N GLY A 221 -27.88 -4.11 1.00
CA GLY A 221 -26.97 -3.30 1.81
C GLY A 221 -27.56 -1.91 2.10
N SER A 222 -27.06 -1.29 3.16
CA SER A 222 -27.42 0.09 3.53
C SER A 222 -26.20 0.82 4.08
N LEU A 223 -25.95 2.01 3.53
CA LEU A 223 -24.89 2.90 4.02
C LEU A 223 -25.19 3.36 5.45
N ASP A 224 -26.46 3.56 5.82
CA ASP A 224 -26.81 3.98 7.18
C ASP A 224 -26.56 2.87 8.22
N LEU A 225 -26.76 1.60 7.86
CA LEU A 225 -26.37 0.48 8.74
C LEU A 225 -24.84 0.42 8.91
N VAL A 226 -24.08 0.56 7.81
CA VAL A 226 -22.62 0.65 7.86
C VAL A 226 -22.18 1.81 8.75
N ARG A 227 -22.82 2.97 8.62
CA ARG A 227 -22.56 4.15 9.46
C ARG A 227 -22.78 3.85 10.93
N ILE A 228 -23.90 3.23 11.32
CA ILE A 228 -24.18 2.88 12.71
C ILE A 228 -23.10 1.94 13.27
N GLU A 229 -22.68 0.94 12.49
CA GLU A 229 -21.61 0.02 12.89
C GLU A 229 -20.27 0.74 13.08
N MET A 230 -19.88 1.59 12.13
CA MET A 230 -18.65 2.36 12.22
C MET A 230 -18.65 3.33 13.40
N LEU A 231 -19.79 3.97 13.71
CA LEU A 231 -19.95 4.80 14.90
C LEU A 231 -19.77 3.98 16.20
N ASN A 232 -20.32 2.76 16.25
CA ASN A 232 -20.12 1.84 17.38
C ASN A 232 -18.69 1.34 17.52
N LEU A 233 -17.92 1.30 16.42
CA LEU A 233 -16.47 1.06 16.42
C LEU A 233 -15.65 2.30 16.81
N GLY A 234 -16.31 3.43 17.08
CA GLY A 234 -15.68 4.68 17.52
C GLY A 234 -15.18 5.57 16.39
N ALA A 235 -15.52 5.26 15.13
CA ALA A 235 -15.12 6.07 14.00
C ALA A 235 -15.86 7.42 13.97
N GLU A 236 -15.15 8.45 13.54
CA GLU A 236 -15.72 9.76 13.23
C GLU A 236 -15.67 10.03 11.73
N TYR A 237 -14.48 9.83 11.15
CA TYR A 237 -14.22 9.97 9.73
C TYR A 237 -13.84 8.62 9.14
N VAL A 238 -14.39 8.28 7.97
CA VAL A 238 -14.13 7.01 7.29
C VAL A 238 -13.91 7.24 5.80
N TRP A 239 -12.88 6.61 5.27
CA TRP A 239 -12.70 6.48 3.84
C TRP A 239 -13.40 5.21 3.34
N LEU A 240 -14.33 5.40 2.41
CA LEU A 240 -15.04 4.34 1.69
C LEU A 240 -14.98 4.69 0.21
N ASP A 241 -14.32 3.86 -0.59
CA ASP A 241 -14.03 4.08 -2.01
C ASP A 241 -15.25 4.53 -2.83
N VAL A 242 -16.42 3.89 -2.67
CA VAL A 242 -17.64 4.21 -3.42
C VAL A 242 -18.25 5.57 -3.09
N LEU A 243 -17.91 6.12 -1.92
CA LEU A 243 -18.32 7.47 -1.48
C LEU A 243 -17.22 8.52 -1.64
N CYS A 244 -15.95 8.11 -1.56
CA CYS A 244 -14.83 9.03 -1.49
C CYS A 244 -14.09 9.16 -2.83
N LEU A 245 -14.26 8.20 -3.74
CA LEU A 245 -13.81 8.27 -5.12
C LEU A 245 -15.02 8.45 -6.04
N ARG A 246 -14.86 9.32 -7.04
CA ARG A 246 -15.93 9.57 -8.02
C ARG A 246 -16.17 8.29 -8.82
N GLN A 247 -17.41 7.80 -8.83
CA GLN A 247 -17.79 6.59 -9.57
C GLN A 247 -18.35 6.94 -10.95
N PRO A 248 -18.40 5.97 -11.89
CA PRO A 248 -19.07 6.16 -13.16
C PRO A 248 -20.51 6.64 -12.98
N GLY A 249 -20.93 7.63 -13.75
CA GLY A 249 -22.24 8.25 -13.60
C GLY A 249 -22.62 9.12 -14.79
N LYS A 250 -22.98 10.39 -14.51
CA LYS A 250 -23.40 11.35 -15.54
C LYS A 250 -22.25 11.63 -16.52
N GLN A 251 -22.55 11.64 -17.82
CA GLN A 251 -21.56 11.81 -18.89
C GLN A 251 -20.69 13.08 -18.72
N GLU A 252 -21.26 14.17 -18.24
CA GLU A 252 -20.56 15.43 -17.97
C GLU A 252 -19.45 15.32 -16.91
N ASN A 253 -19.56 14.35 -16.01
CA ASN A 253 -18.62 14.11 -14.91
C ASN A 253 -17.54 13.07 -15.26
N GLU A 254 -17.66 12.35 -16.38
CA GLU A 254 -16.74 11.25 -16.73
C GLU A 254 -15.31 11.76 -17.00
N ARG A 255 -15.17 12.92 -17.66
CA ARG A 255 -13.85 13.55 -17.87
C ARG A 255 -13.21 13.92 -16.53
N LEU A 256 -13.98 14.50 -15.61
CA LEU A 256 -13.49 14.87 -14.29
C LEU A 256 -13.09 13.63 -13.49
N ARG A 257 -13.90 12.56 -13.56
CA ARG A 257 -13.62 11.27 -12.95
C ARG A 257 -12.29 10.69 -13.42
N GLU A 258 -12.05 10.69 -14.73
CA GLU A 258 -10.80 10.20 -15.31
C GLU A 258 -9.59 11.02 -14.84
N GLU A 259 -9.71 12.34 -14.77
CA GLU A 259 -8.64 13.21 -14.26
C GLU A 259 -8.37 12.98 -12.76
N GLU A 260 -9.41 12.85 -11.93
CA GLU A 260 -9.26 12.52 -10.51
C GLU A 260 -8.61 11.15 -10.33
N TRP A 261 -9.04 10.13 -11.10
CA TRP A 261 -8.53 8.77 -10.98
C TRP A 261 -7.06 8.60 -11.35
N LYS A 262 -6.50 9.47 -12.21
CA LYS A 262 -5.06 9.43 -12.52
C LYS A 262 -4.19 9.50 -11.27
N THR A 263 -4.60 10.31 -10.29
CA THR A 263 -3.91 10.46 -9.00
C THR A 263 -4.53 9.63 -7.91
N ASP A 264 -5.86 9.66 -7.79
CA ASP A 264 -6.52 9.23 -6.57
C ASP A 264 -6.59 7.71 -6.47
N MET A 265 -6.73 7.01 -7.60
CA MET A 265 -6.74 5.54 -7.61
C MET A 265 -5.41 4.99 -7.06
N PRO A 266 -4.22 5.33 -7.62
CA PRO A 266 -2.94 4.80 -7.12
C PRO A 266 -2.50 5.30 -5.74
N THR A 267 -3.11 6.36 -5.20
CA THR A 267 -2.77 6.88 -3.86
C THR A 267 -3.81 6.52 -2.79
N SER A 268 -4.95 5.95 -3.17
CA SER A 268 -6.04 5.61 -2.25
C SER A 268 -5.59 4.64 -1.15
N GLU A 269 -4.63 3.80 -1.50
CA GLU A 269 -4.04 2.78 -0.65
C GLU A 269 -3.29 3.36 0.55
N TYR A 270 -2.86 4.63 0.43
CA TYR A 270 -2.24 5.36 1.53
C TYR A 270 -3.13 5.39 2.78
N VAL A 271 -4.45 5.43 2.59
CA VAL A 271 -5.39 5.43 3.71
C VAL A 271 -5.30 4.15 4.53
N TYR A 272 -5.32 2.98 3.87
CA TYR A 272 -5.31 1.67 4.53
C TYR A 272 -4.02 1.40 5.33
N HIS A 273 -2.89 2.00 4.93
CA HIS A 273 -1.60 1.85 5.61
C HIS A 273 -1.35 2.87 6.72
N GLN A 274 -2.11 3.96 6.80
CA GLN A 274 -1.88 5.05 7.76
C GLN A 274 -2.96 5.21 8.81
N THR A 275 -4.13 4.62 8.57
CA THR A 275 -5.23 4.60 9.52
C THR A 275 -4.92 3.69 10.71
N GLU A 276 -5.49 4.04 11.87
CA GLU A 276 -5.49 3.22 13.08
C GLU A 276 -6.61 2.17 13.07
N MET A 277 -7.47 2.16 12.04
CA MET A 277 -8.57 1.22 11.92
C MET A 277 -8.97 0.98 10.46
N VAL A 278 -8.98 -0.30 10.05
CA VAL A 278 -9.60 -0.76 8.80
C VAL A 278 -10.64 -1.83 9.09
N VAL A 279 -11.88 -1.63 8.64
CA VAL A 279 -12.95 -2.62 8.79
C VAL A 279 -13.08 -3.42 7.51
N TYR A 280 -12.97 -4.75 7.61
CA TYR A 280 -13.11 -5.69 6.51
C TYR A 280 -14.49 -6.32 6.51
N TYR A 281 -15.25 -6.10 5.44
CA TYR A 281 -16.50 -6.81 5.20
C TYR A 281 -16.30 -7.92 4.15
N PHE A 282 -16.10 -9.14 4.65
CA PHE A 282 -15.87 -10.32 3.80
C PHE A 282 -17.11 -10.77 3.03
N CYS A 283 -18.32 -10.46 3.52
CA CYS A 283 -19.61 -10.85 2.94
C CYS A 283 -20.31 -9.70 2.20
N GLY A 284 -19.53 -8.72 1.74
CA GLY A 284 -20.04 -7.50 1.10
C GLY A 284 -20.30 -6.36 2.08
N LEU A 285 -20.30 -5.13 1.56
CA LEU A 285 -20.36 -3.91 2.36
C LEU A 285 -21.56 -3.89 3.32
N GLY A 286 -21.29 -3.94 4.64
CA GLY A 286 -22.32 -3.97 5.68
C GLY A 286 -23.09 -5.28 5.81
N GLY A 287 -22.72 -6.33 5.07
CA GLY A 287 -23.37 -7.63 5.15
C GLY A 287 -22.98 -8.41 6.41
N PRO A 288 -23.87 -9.29 6.93
CA PRO A 288 -23.55 -10.16 8.05
C PRO A 288 -22.42 -11.13 7.68
N PHE A 289 -21.50 -11.35 8.61
CA PHE A 289 -20.42 -12.30 8.47
C PHE A 289 -20.98 -13.72 8.55
N ASN A 290 -21.06 -14.37 7.40
CA ASN A 290 -21.62 -15.71 7.24
C ASN A 290 -20.82 -16.47 6.18
N LEU A 291 -19.58 -16.82 6.51
CA LEU A 291 -18.70 -17.62 5.66
C LEU A 291 -18.57 -19.04 6.18
N THR A 292 -18.45 -19.97 5.26
CA THR A 292 -18.05 -21.36 5.50
C THR A 292 -16.59 -21.57 5.08
N MET A 293 -16.02 -22.73 5.44
CA MET A 293 -14.66 -23.09 4.98
C MET A 293 -14.56 -23.17 3.45
N ASP A 294 -15.61 -23.65 2.78
CA ASP A 294 -15.64 -23.79 1.32
C ASP A 294 -15.62 -22.42 0.62
N ASP A 295 -16.15 -21.38 1.27
CA ASP A 295 -16.15 -20.03 0.73
C ASP A 295 -14.74 -19.43 0.66
N LEU A 296 -13.79 -19.87 1.51
CA LEU A 296 -12.44 -19.32 1.56
C LEU A 296 -11.62 -19.62 0.29
N ASP A 297 -11.94 -20.73 -0.38
CA ASP A 297 -11.32 -21.11 -1.66
C ASP A 297 -12.00 -20.44 -2.86
N SER A 298 -13.11 -19.74 -2.65
CA SER A 298 -13.84 -19.05 -3.70
C SER A 298 -12.96 -17.97 -4.36
N PRO A 299 -12.90 -17.90 -5.70
CA PRO A 299 -12.29 -16.78 -6.42
C PRO A 299 -12.82 -15.39 -6.02
N ARG A 300 -14.02 -15.34 -5.44
CA ARG A 300 -14.70 -14.11 -5.00
C ARG A 300 -14.38 -13.74 -3.55
N PHE A 301 -13.82 -14.65 -2.76
CA PHE A 301 -13.44 -14.36 -1.39
C PHE A 301 -12.43 -13.21 -1.34
N TRP A 302 -12.55 -12.36 -0.31
CA TRP A 302 -11.79 -11.12 -0.20
C TRP A 302 -10.29 -11.33 -0.37
N LEU A 303 -9.69 -12.33 0.30
CA LEU A 303 -8.24 -12.59 0.23
C LEU A 303 -7.77 -13.08 -1.14
N ASN A 304 -8.69 -13.55 -1.98
CA ASN A 304 -8.41 -14.05 -3.32
C ASN A 304 -8.54 -12.98 -4.40
N ARG A 305 -8.97 -11.75 -4.08
CA ARG A 305 -9.09 -10.65 -5.05
C ARG A 305 -7.80 -9.85 -5.17
N ALA A 306 -7.47 -9.35 -6.36
CA ALA A 306 -6.24 -8.58 -6.60
C ALA A 306 -6.19 -7.30 -5.77
N TRP A 307 -7.23 -6.47 -5.90
CA TRP A 307 -7.34 -5.15 -5.25
C TRP A 307 -7.21 -5.18 -3.73
N THR A 308 -7.64 -6.26 -3.07
CA THR A 308 -7.61 -6.32 -1.60
C THR A 308 -6.20 -6.55 -1.04
N LEU A 309 -5.21 -6.94 -1.85
CA LEU A 309 -3.83 -7.16 -1.38
C LEU A 309 -3.21 -5.89 -0.81
N GLN A 310 -3.43 -4.78 -1.51
CA GLN A 310 -2.94 -3.46 -1.14
C GLN A 310 -3.78 -2.79 -0.05
N GLU A 311 -4.93 -3.37 0.31
CA GLU A 311 -5.80 -2.89 1.39
C GLU A 311 -5.49 -3.60 2.73
N ILE A 312 -4.58 -4.58 2.71
CA ILE A 312 -4.15 -5.29 3.92
C ILE A 312 -3.46 -4.30 4.86
N SER A 313 -4.10 -4.07 6.00
CA SER A 313 -3.61 -3.25 7.11
C SER A 313 -3.12 -4.10 8.28
N ARG A 314 -2.29 -3.51 9.14
CA ARG A 314 -1.93 -4.06 10.47
C ARG A 314 -3.02 -3.84 11.52
N LYS A 315 -3.99 -2.97 11.24
CA LYS A 315 -5.01 -2.49 12.18
C LYS A 315 -6.41 -2.87 11.71
N TRP A 316 -6.58 -4.14 11.31
CA TRP A 316 -7.83 -4.62 10.75
C TRP A 316 -8.81 -5.07 11.83
N ILE A 317 -10.10 -4.96 11.51
CA ILE A 317 -11.26 -5.41 12.30
C ILE A 317 -12.23 -6.09 11.34
N ILE A 318 -12.86 -7.19 11.75
CA ILE A 318 -13.90 -7.85 10.95
C ILE A 318 -15.23 -7.12 11.17
N GLY A 319 -15.82 -6.63 10.08
CA GLY A 319 -17.16 -6.03 10.06
C GLY A 319 -18.24 -7.07 9.85
N GLY A 320 -19.48 -6.74 10.23
CA GLY A 320 -20.65 -7.58 10.01
C GLY A 320 -20.77 -8.75 10.99
N VAL A 321 -19.98 -8.80 12.06
CA VAL A 321 -20.02 -9.91 13.03
C VAL A 321 -21.42 -10.08 13.60
N THR A 322 -21.97 -11.29 13.45
CA THR A 322 -23.25 -11.70 14.03
C THR A 322 -23.04 -12.22 15.46
N GLY A 323 -24.05 -12.05 16.34
CA GLY A 323 -23.93 -12.39 17.76
C GLY A 323 -23.24 -11.32 18.62
N ASP A 324 -23.01 -11.62 19.90
CA ASP A 324 -22.48 -10.65 20.88
C ASP A 324 -20.96 -10.40 20.75
N GLY A 325 -20.28 -11.09 19.83
CA GLY A 325 -18.84 -10.98 19.60
C GLY A 325 -17.99 -11.50 20.77
N THR A 326 -18.61 -12.14 21.78
CA THR A 326 -17.91 -12.80 22.88
C THR A 326 -17.92 -14.30 22.68
N VAL A 327 -16.72 -14.88 22.57
CA VAL A 327 -16.53 -16.33 22.50
C VAL A 327 -16.82 -16.93 23.88
N THR A 328 -18.09 -17.07 24.21
CA THR A 328 -18.51 -17.79 25.41
C THR A 328 -18.58 -19.26 25.05
N THR A 329 -17.42 -19.92 24.96
CA THR A 329 -17.24 -21.38 24.72
C THR A 329 -18.20 -21.96 23.68
N ALA A 330 -17.86 -21.98 22.38
CA ALA A 330 -18.71 -22.53 21.32
C ALA A 330 -19.44 -23.82 21.75
N GLN A 331 -20.74 -23.73 21.99
CA GLN A 331 -21.57 -24.78 22.59
C GLN A 331 -22.25 -25.63 21.51
N THR A 332 -22.31 -25.11 20.28
CA THR A 332 -22.91 -25.79 19.12
C THR A 332 -21.89 -26.05 18.01
N ALA A 333 -22.17 -27.03 17.14
CA ALA A 333 -21.32 -27.33 15.99
C ALA A 333 -21.18 -26.13 15.04
N ALA A 334 -22.27 -25.37 14.82
CA ALA A 334 -22.25 -24.19 13.96
C ALA A 334 -21.34 -23.06 14.50
N GLU A 335 -21.29 -22.87 15.82
CA GLU A 335 -20.37 -21.91 16.45
C GLU A 335 -18.91 -22.36 16.34
N GLN A 336 -18.65 -23.67 16.42
CA GLN A 336 -17.31 -24.22 16.23
C GLN A 336 -16.82 -24.03 14.78
N ASP A 337 -17.69 -24.30 13.80
CA ASP A 337 -17.40 -24.08 12.38
C ASP A 337 -17.14 -22.60 12.10
N HIS A 338 -17.97 -21.70 12.64
CA HIS A 338 -17.77 -20.26 12.53
C HIS A 338 -16.42 -19.80 13.10
N GLN A 339 -16.05 -20.31 14.28
CA GLN A 339 -14.76 -19.99 14.90
C GLN A 339 -13.58 -20.52 14.06
N ALA A 340 -13.70 -21.73 13.51
CA ALA A 340 -12.65 -22.30 12.66
C ALA A 340 -12.41 -21.46 11.38
N VAL A 341 -13.47 -20.90 10.80
CA VAL A 341 -13.37 -19.96 9.68
C VAL A 341 -12.64 -18.67 10.10
N LEU A 342 -12.99 -18.09 11.25
CA LEU A 342 -12.31 -16.90 11.78
C LEU A 342 -10.82 -17.16 12.04
N ASP A 343 -10.48 -18.27 12.69
CA ASP A 343 -9.10 -18.66 12.98
C ASP A 343 -8.29 -18.80 11.69
N ARG A 344 -8.88 -19.40 10.65
CA ARG A 344 -8.25 -19.54 9.34
C ARG A 344 -8.01 -18.19 8.65
N ILE A 345 -8.97 -17.27 8.73
CA ILE A 345 -8.82 -15.90 8.20
C ILE A 345 -7.72 -15.15 8.94
N HIS A 346 -7.68 -15.27 10.28
CA HIS A 346 -6.65 -14.63 11.11
C HIS A 346 -5.26 -15.14 10.74
N GLU A 347 -5.06 -16.46 10.65
CA GLU A 347 -3.80 -17.08 10.24
C GLU A 347 -3.34 -16.55 8.86
N GLN A 348 -4.25 -16.52 7.88
CA GLN A 348 -3.93 -16.03 6.54
C GLN A 348 -3.57 -14.53 6.56
N LEU A 349 -4.32 -13.70 7.30
CA LEU A 349 -4.04 -12.27 7.39
C LEU A 349 -2.70 -11.98 8.07
N GLU A 350 -2.38 -12.65 9.19
CA GLU A 350 -1.10 -12.47 9.88
C GLU A 350 0.09 -12.73 8.96
N THR A 351 0.04 -13.81 8.17
CA THR A 351 1.12 -14.13 7.21
C THR A 351 1.22 -13.11 6.07
N LEU A 352 0.09 -12.55 5.62
CA LEU A 352 0.05 -11.60 4.51
C LEU A 352 0.46 -10.18 4.93
N VAL A 353 0.13 -9.76 6.15
CA VAL A 353 0.45 -8.42 6.68
C VAL A 353 1.96 -8.15 6.60
N ASP A 354 2.79 -9.10 7.03
CA ASP A 354 4.25 -8.94 6.96
C ASP A 354 4.74 -8.93 5.51
N THR A 355 4.16 -9.77 4.66
CA THR A 355 4.52 -9.84 3.23
C THR A 355 4.24 -8.51 2.53
N VAL A 356 3.11 -7.86 2.84
CA VAL A 356 2.67 -6.59 2.19
C VAL A 356 3.36 -5.36 2.76
N HIS A 357 3.59 -5.29 4.08
CA HIS A 357 4.14 -4.08 4.72
C HIS A 357 5.66 -4.04 4.78
N ARG A 358 6.34 -5.19 4.87
CA ARG A 358 7.80 -5.24 4.97
C ARG A 358 8.46 -5.49 3.61
N VAL A 359 7.84 -6.36 2.79
CA VAL A 359 8.36 -6.86 1.50
C VAL A 359 9.85 -7.19 1.61
N ASP A 360 10.19 -8.27 2.32
CA ASP A 360 11.59 -8.70 2.46
C ASP A 360 12.22 -9.12 1.12
N GLY A 361 11.44 -9.79 0.27
CA GLY A 361 11.83 -10.15 -1.09
C GLY A 361 10.69 -9.91 -2.07
N VAL A 362 11.00 -9.33 -3.22
CA VAL A 362 9.99 -8.98 -4.24
C VAL A 362 9.17 -10.18 -4.72
N PHE A 363 9.80 -11.34 -4.86
CA PHE A 363 9.15 -12.54 -5.40
C PHE A 363 8.14 -13.17 -4.45
N ASP A 364 8.32 -13.01 -3.14
CA ASP A 364 7.35 -13.52 -2.16
C ASP A 364 6.02 -12.75 -2.29
N LEU A 365 6.09 -11.42 -2.49
CA LEU A 365 4.91 -10.61 -2.81
C LEU A 365 4.31 -10.99 -4.17
N LEU A 366 5.12 -11.15 -5.22
CA LEU A 366 4.63 -11.54 -6.54
C LEU A 366 3.91 -12.88 -6.53
N VAL A 367 4.34 -13.84 -5.70
CA VAL A 367 3.61 -15.10 -5.50
C VAL A 367 2.23 -14.88 -4.86
N GLN A 368 2.09 -13.94 -3.93
CA GLN A 368 0.76 -13.62 -3.38
C GLN A 368 -0.14 -12.94 -4.42
N ILE A 369 0.41 -12.11 -5.30
CA ILE A 369 -0.34 -11.51 -6.41
C ILE A 369 -0.83 -12.57 -7.38
N ARG A 370 0.01 -13.55 -7.74
CA ARG A 370 -0.34 -14.64 -8.67
C ARG A 370 -1.50 -15.52 -8.20
N LYS A 371 -1.69 -15.64 -6.88
CA LYS A 371 -2.80 -16.41 -6.31
C LYS A 371 -4.13 -15.70 -6.46
N ARG A 372 -4.13 -14.41 -6.75
CA ARG A 372 -5.32 -13.56 -6.76
C ARG A 372 -6.00 -13.51 -8.13
N LYS A 373 -7.24 -13.07 -8.11
CA LYS A 373 -8.15 -12.96 -9.24
C LYS A 373 -8.53 -11.50 -9.45
N SER A 374 -8.62 -11.09 -10.69
CA SER A 374 -9.08 -9.76 -11.10
C SER A 374 -10.00 -9.86 -12.31
N GLU A 375 -10.82 -8.82 -12.51
CA GLU A 375 -11.63 -8.68 -13.73
C GLU A 375 -10.77 -8.19 -14.90
N HIS A 376 -9.78 -7.35 -14.61
CA HIS A 376 -8.81 -6.85 -15.58
C HIS A 376 -7.39 -7.22 -15.17
N GLU A 377 -6.56 -7.61 -16.13
CA GLU A 377 -5.17 -8.00 -15.86
C GLU A 377 -4.33 -6.85 -15.28
N VAL A 378 -4.60 -5.61 -15.70
CA VAL A 378 -3.99 -4.38 -15.18
C VAL A 378 -4.11 -4.29 -13.65
N ASP A 379 -5.22 -4.76 -13.07
CA ASP A 379 -5.46 -4.68 -11.64
C ASP A 379 -4.49 -5.54 -10.81
N LEU A 380 -3.96 -6.63 -11.39
CA LEU A 380 -2.94 -7.45 -10.72
C LEU A 380 -1.63 -6.68 -10.59
N VAL A 381 -1.27 -5.89 -11.62
CA VAL A 381 -0.08 -5.04 -11.57
C VAL A 381 -0.30 -3.89 -10.59
N VAL A 382 -1.48 -3.26 -10.62
CA VAL A 382 -1.81 -2.15 -9.71
C VAL A 382 -1.73 -2.59 -8.25
N ALA A 383 -2.25 -3.78 -7.91
CA ALA A 383 -2.18 -4.34 -6.56
C ALA A 383 -0.75 -4.50 -6.01
N SER A 384 0.27 -4.47 -6.87
CA SER A 384 1.69 -4.53 -6.49
C SER A 384 2.32 -3.17 -6.21
N ILE A 385 1.71 -2.07 -6.70
CA ILE A 385 2.28 -0.73 -6.66
C ILE A 385 2.52 -0.30 -5.22
N PHE A 386 1.47 -0.31 -4.40
CA PHE A 386 1.56 0.24 -3.07
C PHE A 386 2.50 -0.57 -2.16
N PRO A 387 2.47 -1.92 -2.12
CA PRO A 387 3.44 -2.70 -1.38
C PRO A 387 4.91 -2.46 -1.81
N LEU A 388 5.15 -2.24 -3.10
CA LEU A 388 6.49 -2.02 -3.65
C LEU A 388 6.96 -0.57 -3.60
N ARG A 389 6.12 0.36 -3.13
CA ARG A 389 6.35 1.81 -3.25
C ARG A 389 7.62 2.27 -2.55
N PHE A 390 8.27 3.24 -3.20
CA PHE A 390 9.42 3.94 -2.67
C PHE A 390 9.28 5.46 -2.78
N LYS A 391 9.63 6.03 -3.93
CA LYS A 391 9.66 7.50 -4.13
C LYS A 391 8.55 8.01 -5.04
N ALA A 392 8.15 7.21 -6.03
CA ALA A 392 7.11 7.59 -6.97
C ALA A 392 6.25 6.37 -7.31
N ILE A 393 5.08 6.60 -7.90
CA ILE A 393 4.22 5.54 -8.44
C ILE A 393 3.71 5.97 -9.83
N PRO A 394 3.38 5.03 -10.74
CA PRO A 394 2.79 5.40 -12.02
C PRO A 394 1.37 5.97 -11.85
N THR A 395 0.95 6.86 -12.75
CA THR A 395 -0.46 7.27 -12.85
C THR A 395 -1.33 6.12 -13.33
N TYR A 396 -2.59 6.07 -12.89
CA TYR A 396 -3.54 5.06 -13.38
C TYR A 396 -4.02 5.39 -14.80
N ASN A 397 -3.88 4.43 -15.72
CA ASN A 397 -4.47 4.49 -17.05
C ASN A 397 -5.00 3.11 -17.47
N ARG A 398 -6.32 2.99 -17.63
CA ARG A 398 -7.00 1.73 -18.00
C ARG A 398 -6.63 1.19 -19.37
N THR A 399 -6.21 2.05 -20.30
CA THR A 399 -5.88 1.63 -21.67
C THR A 399 -4.39 1.31 -21.83
N GLN A 400 -3.60 1.40 -20.76
CA GLN A 400 -2.18 1.10 -20.80
C GLN A 400 -1.93 -0.41 -20.92
N SER A 401 -0.92 -0.79 -21.69
CA SER A 401 -0.41 -2.15 -21.73
C SER A 401 0.02 -2.61 -20.33
N VAL A 402 -0.30 -3.85 -19.99
CA VAL A 402 0.09 -4.47 -18.72
C VAL A 402 1.62 -4.50 -18.57
N GLU A 403 2.34 -4.77 -19.65
CA GLU A 403 3.81 -4.77 -19.66
C GLU A 403 4.39 -3.36 -19.48
N ASP A 404 3.78 -2.35 -20.10
CA ASP A 404 4.22 -0.95 -19.94
C ASP A 404 3.98 -0.46 -18.51
N LEU A 405 2.85 -0.86 -17.91
CA LEU A 405 2.55 -0.54 -16.52
C LEU A 405 3.54 -1.25 -15.59
N TRP A 406 3.79 -2.55 -15.81
CA TRP A 406 4.77 -3.30 -15.03
C TRP A 406 6.16 -2.68 -15.10
N LEU A 407 6.61 -2.30 -16.30
CA LEU A 407 7.85 -1.55 -16.49
C LEU A 407 7.85 -0.26 -15.68
N ALA A 408 6.76 0.50 -15.70
CA ALA A 408 6.63 1.72 -14.93
C ALA A 408 6.67 1.46 -13.41
N VAL A 409 6.11 0.34 -12.93
CA VAL A 409 6.22 -0.10 -11.53
C VAL A 409 7.68 -0.40 -11.17
N VAL A 410 8.38 -1.21 -11.97
CA VAL A 410 9.78 -1.55 -11.69
C VAL A 410 10.68 -0.29 -11.69
N VAL A 411 10.47 0.62 -12.63
CA VAL A 411 11.31 1.82 -12.79
C VAL A 411 10.96 2.93 -11.80
N SER A 412 9.68 3.13 -11.48
CA SER A 412 9.22 4.28 -10.66
C SER A 412 8.92 3.94 -9.22
N THR A 413 8.43 2.73 -8.98
CA THR A 413 7.85 2.33 -7.70
C THR A 413 8.82 1.53 -6.87
N MET A 414 9.40 0.50 -7.47
CA MET A 414 10.20 -0.51 -6.78
C MET A 414 11.50 0.06 -6.20
N ARG A 415 11.79 -0.30 -4.95
CA ARG A 415 13.07 0.02 -4.29
C ARG A 415 14.23 -0.54 -5.08
N THR A 416 15.38 0.13 -5.00
CA THR A 416 16.60 -0.29 -5.70
C THR A 416 17.11 -1.67 -5.24
N THR A 417 16.85 -2.07 -4.00
CA THR A 417 17.16 -3.41 -3.49
C THR A 417 16.24 -4.49 -4.06
N HIS A 418 14.94 -4.22 -4.19
CA HIS A 418 13.99 -5.13 -4.85
C HIS A 418 14.30 -5.30 -6.35
N ARG A 419 14.84 -4.27 -7.00
CA ARG A 419 15.41 -4.39 -8.34
C ARG A 419 16.65 -5.28 -8.33
N GLY A 420 17.49 -5.19 -7.30
CA GLY A 420 18.58 -6.14 -7.06
C GLY A 420 18.09 -7.58 -6.97
N ASP A 421 17.01 -7.84 -6.20
CA ASP A 421 16.40 -9.17 -6.13
C ASP A 421 16.02 -9.68 -7.53
N MET A 422 15.40 -8.84 -8.37
CA MET A 422 15.09 -9.23 -9.75
C MET A 422 16.33 -9.58 -10.57
N PHE A 423 17.39 -8.79 -10.44
CA PHE A 423 18.63 -8.99 -11.18
C PHE A 423 19.35 -10.28 -10.77
N PHE A 424 19.46 -10.55 -9.47
CA PHE A 424 20.25 -11.66 -8.93
C PHE A 424 19.48 -12.96 -8.74
N LEU A 425 18.15 -12.92 -8.59
CA LEU A 425 17.36 -14.11 -8.27
C LEU A 425 16.56 -14.64 -9.47
N TYR A 426 16.12 -13.77 -10.40
CA TYR A 426 15.36 -14.25 -11.56
C TYR A 426 16.27 -14.98 -12.56
N PRO A 427 16.02 -16.25 -12.89
CA PRO A 427 17.03 -17.08 -13.56
C PRO A 427 17.11 -16.94 -15.08
N ARG A 428 16.19 -16.21 -15.70
CA ARG A 428 16.13 -16.06 -17.16
C ARG A 428 16.41 -14.63 -17.59
N LEU A 429 16.71 -14.50 -18.87
CA LEU A 429 16.42 -13.30 -19.64
C LEU A 429 14.95 -12.91 -19.46
N GLY A 430 14.73 -11.63 -19.24
CA GLY A 430 13.43 -10.98 -19.25
C GLY A 430 12.73 -11.05 -20.60
N GLY A 431 11.51 -10.53 -20.65
CA GLY A 431 10.90 -10.16 -21.92
C GLY A 431 11.77 -9.15 -22.65
N GLU A 432 11.65 -9.08 -23.98
CA GLU A 432 12.49 -8.23 -24.85
C GLU A 432 14.00 -8.28 -24.53
N GLN A 433 14.49 -9.41 -23.98
CA GLN A 433 15.89 -9.65 -23.58
C GLN A 433 16.40 -8.71 -22.48
N THR A 434 15.51 -8.30 -21.56
CA THR A 434 15.87 -7.41 -20.45
C THR A 434 16.42 -8.15 -19.22
N TRP A 435 17.15 -7.46 -18.34
CA TRP A 435 17.72 -8.03 -17.11
C TRP A 435 16.69 -8.46 -16.02
N ARG A 436 15.42 -8.05 -16.17
CA ARG A 436 14.32 -8.24 -15.21
C ARG A 436 13.18 -9.05 -15.85
N PRO A 437 12.34 -9.75 -15.06
CA PRO A 437 11.20 -10.46 -15.64
C PRO A 437 10.17 -9.50 -16.25
N SER A 438 9.59 -9.88 -17.39
CA SER A 438 8.34 -9.32 -17.91
C SER A 438 7.16 -9.69 -17.01
N TRP A 439 6.04 -8.97 -17.13
CA TRP A 439 4.84 -9.32 -16.39
C TRP A 439 4.34 -10.71 -16.77
N ASN A 440 4.32 -11.03 -18.07
CA ASN A 440 3.94 -12.34 -18.57
C ASN A 440 4.80 -13.45 -17.94
N GLN A 441 6.11 -13.22 -17.78
CA GLN A 441 6.97 -14.17 -17.06
C GLN A 441 6.59 -14.26 -15.58
N VAL A 442 6.36 -13.14 -14.90
CA VAL A 442 5.93 -13.16 -13.49
C VAL A 442 4.70 -14.05 -13.29
N ILE A 443 3.69 -13.95 -14.16
CA ILE A 443 2.44 -14.71 -14.01
C ILE A 443 2.54 -16.16 -14.50
N THR A 444 3.24 -16.43 -15.60
CA THR A 444 3.28 -17.76 -16.24
C THR A 444 4.39 -18.66 -15.71
N GLU A 445 5.44 -18.11 -15.09
CA GLU A 445 6.59 -18.90 -14.68
C GLU A 445 6.19 -19.98 -13.67
N LYS A 446 6.60 -21.23 -13.91
CA LYS A 446 6.21 -22.36 -13.05
C LYS A 446 6.65 -22.15 -11.60
N ARG A 447 7.82 -21.53 -11.40
CA ARG A 447 8.40 -21.28 -10.08
C ARG A 447 9.13 -19.93 -10.08
N LEU A 448 8.71 -19.05 -9.18
CA LEU A 448 9.47 -17.84 -8.86
C LEU A 448 10.50 -18.13 -7.76
N PRO A 449 11.62 -17.40 -7.72
CA PRO A 449 12.65 -17.57 -6.71
C PRO A 449 12.17 -16.99 -5.37
N THR A 450 11.48 -17.81 -4.58
CA THR A 450 10.97 -17.49 -3.24
C THR A 450 11.89 -17.99 -2.14
N GLY A 451 11.69 -17.51 -0.92
CA GLY A 451 12.41 -18.01 0.26
C GLY A 451 12.89 -16.94 1.24
N LYS A 452 12.26 -15.75 1.26
CA LYS A 452 12.66 -14.62 2.13
C LYS A 452 14.14 -14.23 1.99
N VAL A 453 14.70 -14.41 0.80
CA VAL A 453 16.05 -13.93 0.47
C VAL A 453 15.92 -12.45 0.13
N SER A 454 16.47 -11.61 0.99
CA SER A 454 16.55 -10.16 0.78
C SER A 454 17.99 -9.81 0.44
N LEU A 455 18.25 -9.48 -0.83
CA LEU A 455 19.57 -9.02 -1.24
C LEU A 455 19.69 -7.52 -0.98
N TYR A 456 20.85 -7.11 -0.47
CA TYR A 456 21.17 -5.69 -0.27
C TYR A 456 21.82 -5.08 -1.51
N ALA A 457 21.82 -5.83 -2.63
CA ALA A 457 22.34 -5.39 -3.90
C ALA A 457 21.43 -4.30 -4.49
N VAL A 458 22.01 -3.16 -4.84
CA VAL A 458 21.28 -1.97 -5.29
C VAL A 458 21.39 -1.84 -6.80
N VAL A 459 20.28 -2.00 -7.51
CA VAL A 459 20.19 -1.64 -8.94
C VAL A 459 19.62 -0.23 -9.05
N GLY A 460 20.46 0.70 -9.49
CA GLY A 460 20.14 2.11 -9.69
C GLY A 460 19.48 2.39 -11.04
N ARG A 461 18.89 3.59 -11.16
CA ARG A 461 18.36 4.13 -12.42
C ARG A 461 19.07 5.45 -12.72
N ASP A 462 19.48 5.60 -13.96
CA ASP A 462 19.86 6.88 -14.54
C ASP A 462 18.67 7.39 -15.38
N ASP A 463 17.98 8.41 -14.87
CA ASP A 463 16.79 8.96 -15.52
C ASP A 463 17.15 9.74 -16.80
N GLU A 464 18.35 10.33 -16.89
CA GLU A 464 18.81 11.05 -18.09
C GLU A 464 19.10 10.10 -19.25
N ARG A 465 19.75 8.98 -18.94
CA ARG A 465 20.08 7.93 -19.92
C ARG A 465 18.99 6.89 -20.10
N ASN A 466 17.90 7.00 -19.32
CA ASN A 466 16.83 6.02 -19.28
C ASN A 466 17.35 4.57 -19.12
N SER A 467 18.36 4.38 -18.28
CA SER A 467 19.13 3.12 -18.16
C SER A 467 19.25 2.66 -16.71
N ASP A 468 19.19 1.35 -16.49
CA ASP A 468 19.45 0.76 -15.16
C ASP A 468 20.95 0.45 -15.04
N TRP A 469 21.49 0.51 -13.83
CA TRP A 469 22.91 0.22 -13.61
C TRP A 469 23.16 -0.47 -12.27
N TYR A 470 24.27 -1.19 -12.21
CA TYR A 470 24.77 -1.82 -10.99
C TYR A 470 26.25 -1.48 -10.78
N ASP A 471 26.62 -1.15 -9.54
CA ASP A 471 28.01 -1.03 -9.09
C ASP A 471 28.35 -2.24 -8.23
N GLY A 472 29.51 -2.85 -8.46
CA GLY A 472 29.92 -3.99 -7.65
C GLY A 472 31.14 -4.70 -8.18
N MET A 473 31.47 -5.84 -7.59
CA MET A 473 32.58 -6.67 -8.05
C MET A 473 32.22 -7.36 -9.38
N CYS A 474 33.23 -7.72 -10.16
CA CYS A 474 33.08 -8.36 -11.46
C CYS A 474 34.26 -9.30 -11.73
N ILE A 475 33.97 -10.46 -12.29
CA ILE A 475 34.96 -11.32 -12.94
C ILE A 475 34.71 -11.21 -14.44
N GLU A 476 35.65 -10.66 -15.19
CA GLU A 476 35.43 -10.38 -16.62
C GLU A 476 35.25 -11.65 -17.46
N GLU A 477 35.93 -12.73 -17.07
CA GLU A 477 35.96 -13.98 -17.82
C GLU A 477 35.91 -15.20 -16.87
N GLY A 478 34.82 -15.95 -16.91
CA GLY A 478 34.63 -17.20 -16.19
C GLY A 478 33.84 -18.21 -17.02
N LEU A 479 34.42 -19.38 -17.25
CA LEU A 479 33.81 -20.47 -18.01
C LEU A 479 32.88 -21.27 -17.11
N ILE A 480 31.60 -21.37 -17.49
CA ILE A 480 30.60 -22.18 -16.79
C ILE A 480 30.46 -23.53 -17.50
N GLN A 481 30.45 -24.61 -16.73
CA GLN A 481 30.34 -26.00 -17.23
C GLN A 481 29.35 -26.83 -16.41
N GLY A 482 28.75 -27.84 -17.05
CA GLY A 482 27.86 -28.81 -16.40
C GLY A 482 26.43 -28.31 -16.11
N LEU A 483 26.03 -27.18 -16.70
CA LEU A 483 24.71 -26.57 -16.52
C LEU A 483 23.94 -26.37 -17.84
N ASP A 484 24.37 -26.99 -18.94
CA ASP A 484 23.83 -26.80 -20.29
C ASP A 484 22.52 -27.55 -20.58
N ALA A 485 22.14 -28.49 -19.73
CA ALA A 485 20.88 -29.22 -19.83
C ALA A 485 19.77 -28.55 -19.00
N ASN A 486 18.55 -28.52 -19.54
CA ASN A 486 17.36 -28.17 -18.77
C ASN A 486 17.03 -29.30 -17.77
N ASP A 487 16.56 -28.95 -16.57
CA ASP A 487 16.01 -29.89 -15.60
C ASP A 487 14.58 -29.46 -15.24
N PRO A 488 13.54 -30.13 -15.73
CA PRO A 488 12.15 -29.81 -15.41
C PRO A 488 11.83 -29.82 -13.91
N LYS A 489 12.59 -30.56 -13.10
CA LYS A 489 12.42 -30.55 -11.64
C LYS A 489 12.97 -29.28 -10.99
N GLY A 490 13.92 -28.61 -11.66
CA GLY A 490 14.56 -27.38 -11.18
C GLY A 490 15.16 -27.55 -9.79
N LEU A 491 15.70 -28.75 -9.51
CA LEU A 491 16.41 -29.02 -8.26
C LEU A 491 17.80 -28.38 -8.32
N LEU A 492 18.54 -28.46 -7.22
CA LEU A 492 19.93 -28.00 -7.13
C LEU A 492 20.79 -28.76 -8.15
N ARG A 493 21.16 -28.08 -9.24
CA ARG A 493 22.01 -28.64 -10.30
C ARG A 493 23.46 -28.23 -10.08
N PRO A 494 24.39 -29.18 -9.83
CA PRO A 494 25.79 -28.87 -9.66
C PRO A 494 26.43 -28.51 -11.01
N GLY A 495 27.33 -27.54 -10.99
CA GLY A 495 28.14 -27.13 -12.14
C GLY A 495 29.51 -26.67 -11.68
N LYS A 496 30.34 -26.25 -12.63
CA LYS A 496 31.68 -25.75 -12.36
C LYS A 496 31.89 -24.36 -12.95
N LEU A 497 32.53 -23.50 -12.17
CA LEU A 497 33.07 -22.23 -12.62
C LEU A 497 34.59 -22.36 -12.75
N VAL A 498 35.09 -22.24 -13.97
CA VAL A 498 36.52 -22.25 -14.27
C VAL A 498 36.99 -20.81 -14.51
N VAL A 499 37.92 -20.35 -13.68
CA VAL A 499 38.51 -19.00 -13.74
C VAL A 499 40.03 -19.08 -13.86
N LYS A 500 40.63 -18.09 -14.50
CA LYS A 500 42.07 -18.01 -14.72
C LYS A 500 42.72 -16.99 -13.78
N ASP A 501 43.70 -17.42 -13.00
CA ASP A 501 44.54 -16.55 -12.17
C ASP A 501 46.02 -16.76 -12.52
N ALA A 502 46.72 -15.69 -12.88
CA ALA A 502 48.14 -15.72 -13.27
C ALA A 502 48.53 -16.84 -14.28
N GLY A 503 47.61 -17.28 -15.14
CA GLY A 503 47.83 -18.38 -16.09
C GLY A 503 47.35 -19.76 -15.62
N ILE A 504 47.02 -19.92 -14.34
CA ILE A 504 46.53 -21.16 -13.73
C ILE A 504 45.00 -21.17 -13.76
N LEU A 505 44.43 -22.31 -14.17
CA LEU A 505 42.97 -22.52 -14.15
C LEU A 505 42.54 -23.07 -12.80
N HIS A 506 41.51 -22.46 -12.22
CA HIS A 506 40.88 -22.90 -10.98
C HIS A 506 39.43 -23.27 -11.25
N SER A 507 39.05 -24.50 -10.92
CA SER A 507 37.66 -24.99 -11.01
C SER A 507 36.99 -24.89 -9.64
N LEU A 508 35.92 -24.12 -9.55
CA LEU A 508 35.11 -23.91 -8.35
C LEU A 508 33.74 -24.56 -8.52
N GLU A 509 33.19 -25.11 -7.45
CA GLU A 509 31.85 -25.73 -7.50
C GLU A 509 30.76 -24.65 -7.38
N ILE A 510 29.74 -24.75 -8.23
CA ILE A 510 28.59 -23.83 -8.30
C ILE A 510 27.29 -24.62 -8.39
N VAL A 511 26.16 -23.96 -8.12
CA VAL A 511 24.83 -24.59 -8.18
C VAL A 511 23.82 -23.69 -8.87
N ALA A 512 22.99 -24.26 -9.75
CA ALA A 512 21.79 -23.58 -10.27
C ALA A 512 20.53 -24.19 -9.64
N ALA A 513 19.73 -23.37 -8.94
CA ALA A 513 18.49 -23.78 -8.29
C ALA A 513 17.25 -23.45 -9.15
N HIS A 514 17.32 -23.71 -10.46
CA HIS A 514 16.28 -23.40 -11.43
C HIS A 514 16.30 -24.37 -12.62
N PRO A 515 15.20 -24.50 -13.38
CA PRO A 515 15.09 -25.52 -14.42
C PRO A 515 15.85 -25.20 -15.71
N TYR A 516 16.20 -23.93 -15.95
CA TYR A 516 16.75 -23.48 -17.25
C TYR A 516 18.23 -23.83 -17.42
N ALA A 517 18.62 -24.24 -18.63
CA ALA A 517 20.00 -24.41 -19.02
C ALA A 517 20.78 -23.09 -18.96
N ILE A 518 22.05 -23.19 -18.57
CA ILE A 518 23.08 -22.16 -18.71
C ILE A 518 24.08 -22.73 -19.71
N PRO A 519 24.12 -22.23 -20.96
CA PRO A 519 25.02 -22.77 -21.99
C PRO A 519 26.48 -22.78 -21.50
N GLU A 520 27.23 -23.83 -21.83
CA GLU A 520 28.67 -23.84 -21.55
C GLU A 520 29.37 -22.78 -22.39
N ASP A 521 29.79 -21.71 -21.74
CA ASP A 521 30.43 -20.57 -22.39
C ASP A 521 31.22 -19.77 -21.34
N SER A 522 32.03 -18.84 -21.83
CA SER A 522 32.71 -17.85 -21.01
C SER A 522 31.80 -16.65 -20.80
N TYR A 523 31.59 -16.28 -19.54
CA TYR A 523 30.71 -15.19 -19.14
C TYR A 523 31.46 -14.16 -18.29
N THR A 524 30.94 -12.93 -18.33
CA THR A 524 31.21 -11.93 -17.31
C THR A 524 30.30 -12.18 -16.12
N LEU A 525 30.87 -12.22 -14.92
CA LEU A 525 30.17 -12.65 -13.70
C LEU A 525 30.11 -11.51 -12.68
N ILE A 526 28.90 -11.23 -12.20
CA ILE A 526 28.64 -10.22 -11.17
C ILE A 526 28.08 -10.92 -9.92
N PRO A 527 28.74 -10.81 -8.75
CA PRO A 527 28.21 -11.35 -7.50
C PRO A 527 27.30 -10.33 -6.79
N SER A 528 26.34 -10.87 -6.02
CA SER A 528 25.54 -10.11 -5.08
C SER A 528 26.41 -9.64 -3.90
N GLU A 529 26.21 -8.40 -3.46
CA GLU A 529 26.82 -7.92 -2.23
C GLU A 529 26.08 -8.44 -0.98
N GLY A 530 26.82 -8.94 0.01
CA GLY A 530 26.29 -9.37 1.30
C GLY A 530 26.38 -8.25 2.34
N LYS A 531 25.54 -8.30 3.40
CA LYS A 531 25.66 -7.38 4.53
C LYS A 531 27.05 -7.48 5.18
N SER A 532 27.66 -6.33 5.40
CA SER A 532 28.86 -6.20 6.23
C SER A 532 28.56 -6.29 7.75
N GLU A 533 27.30 -6.17 8.21
CA GLU A 533 27.04 -5.82 9.63
C GLU A 533 25.90 -6.56 10.39
N ALA A 534 25.31 -7.66 9.90
CA ALA A 534 24.31 -8.42 10.68
C ALA A 534 24.79 -9.82 11.09
N ARG A 535 24.40 -10.24 12.30
CA ARG A 535 24.89 -11.37 13.13
C ARG A 535 24.79 -12.82 12.58
N ALA A 536 24.71 -13.00 11.27
CA ALA A 536 25.11 -14.23 10.60
C ALA A 536 25.34 -13.90 9.12
N PRO A 537 26.54 -14.13 8.54
CA PRO A 537 26.72 -13.97 7.11
C PRO A 537 25.80 -14.98 6.41
N SER A 538 24.97 -14.53 5.46
CA SER A 538 24.41 -15.45 4.49
C SER A 538 25.61 -16.13 3.81
N THR A 539 25.72 -17.44 3.96
CA THR A 539 26.83 -18.23 3.38
C THR A 539 26.74 -18.30 1.87
N ASP A 540 25.65 -17.82 1.29
CA ASP A 540 25.35 -17.97 -0.12
C ASP A 540 25.66 -16.68 -0.87
N ILE A 541 26.41 -16.79 -1.97
CA ILE A 541 26.63 -15.69 -2.92
C ILE A 541 25.83 -16.01 -4.17
N TYR A 542 24.98 -15.07 -4.57
CA TYR A 542 24.24 -15.13 -5.83
C TYR A 542 25.09 -14.49 -6.92
N TRP A 543 25.10 -15.10 -8.09
CA TRP A 543 25.88 -14.65 -9.23
C TRP A 543 24.98 -14.46 -10.43
N VAL A 544 25.22 -13.39 -11.18
CA VAL A 544 24.64 -13.18 -12.50
C VAL A 544 25.72 -13.47 -13.53
N ALA A 545 25.43 -14.42 -14.41
CA ALA A 545 26.21 -14.68 -15.61
C ALA A 545 25.64 -13.84 -16.75
N GLY A 546 26.49 -13.09 -17.43
CA GLY A 546 26.07 -12.25 -18.55
C GLY A 546 27.21 -11.98 -19.54
N ARG A 547 26.88 -11.22 -20.58
CA ARG A 547 27.81 -10.80 -21.63
C ARG A 547 28.10 -9.33 -21.48
N ARG A 548 29.39 -8.99 -21.43
CA ARG A 548 29.85 -7.62 -21.53
C ARG A 548 29.78 -7.16 -22.99
N LEU A 549 29.05 -6.08 -23.24
CA LEU A 549 28.98 -5.41 -24.52
C LEU A 549 29.81 -4.10 -24.48
N LEU A 550 29.89 -3.40 -25.60
CA LEU A 550 30.49 -2.06 -25.68
C LEU A 550 29.80 -1.09 -24.69
N ASP A 551 30.52 -0.04 -24.29
CA ASP A 551 30.03 1.03 -23.40
C ASP A 551 29.56 0.56 -22.01
N GLN A 552 30.24 -0.44 -21.43
CA GLN A 552 29.94 -1.01 -20.10
C GLN A 552 28.54 -1.66 -19.99
N LYS A 553 27.88 -1.91 -21.11
CA LYS A 553 26.60 -2.62 -21.14
C LYS A 553 26.78 -4.08 -20.72
N PHE A 554 25.82 -4.59 -19.95
CA PHE A 554 25.82 -5.93 -19.42
C PHE A 554 24.48 -6.60 -19.73
N GLU A 555 24.53 -7.61 -20.61
CA GLU A 555 23.38 -8.44 -20.98
C GLU A 555 23.34 -9.65 -20.05
N LYS A 556 22.33 -9.69 -19.17
CA LYS A 556 22.15 -10.83 -18.26
C LYS A 556 21.74 -12.08 -19.04
N VAL A 557 22.35 -13.23 -18.77
CA VAL A 557 21.98 -14.51 -19.38
C VAL A 557 21.28 -15.42 -18.38
N ALA A 558 21.88 -15.62 -17.21
CA ALA A 558 21.40 -16.55 -16.19
C ALA A 558 21.89 -16.16 -14.78
N VAL A 559 21.46 -16.93 -13.77
CA VAL A 559 21.93 -16.77 -12.39
C VAL A 559 22.38 -18.12 -11.82
N PHE A 560 23.29 -18.12 -10.86
CA PHE A 560 23.66 -19.31 -10.11
C PHE A 560 24.10 -18.91 -8.70
N THR A 561 24.35 -19.88 -7.83
CA THR A 561 24.78 -19.64 -6.46
C THR A 561 26.05 -20.41 -6.13
N MET A 562 26.83 -19.83 -5.23
CA MET A 562 27.86 -20.54 -4.48
C MET A 562 27.38 -20.63 -3.04
N THR A 563 27.25 -21.84 -2.52
CA THR A 563 26.76 -22.10 -1.15
C THR A 563 27.85 -22.71 -0.25
N ASP A 564 28.92 -23.26 -0.83
CA ASP A 564 30.05 -23.79 -0.06
C ASP A 564 30.99 -22.65 0.37
N ALA A 565 31.05 -22.42 1.69
CA ALA A 565 31.90 -21.41 2.30
C ALA A 565 33.40 -21.58 1.97
N LYS A 566 33.88 -22.82 1.78
CA LYS A 566 35.28 -23.09 1.39
C LYS A 566 35.55 -22.63 -0.04
N GLU A 567 34.63 -22.90 -0.96
CA GLU A 567 34.74 -22.48 -2.36
C GLU A 567 34.66 -20.95 -2.49
N ILE A 568 33.77 -20.31 -1.72
CA ILE A 568 33.69 -18.84 -1.65
C ILE A 568 35.00 -18.25 -1.13
N GLN A 569 35.56 -18.80 -0.04
CA GLN A 569 36.82 -18.31 0.51
C GLN A 569 37.98 -18.53 -0.46
N ARG A 570 37.99 -19.66 -1.18
CA ARG A 570 38.97 -19.96 -2.20
C ARG A 570 38.92 -18.96 -3.35
N LEU A 571 37.72 -18.63 -3.85
CA LEU A 571 37.53 -17.60 -4.86
C LEU A 571 38.00 -16.21 -4.38
N LYS A 572 37.65 -15.83 -3.14
CA LYS A 572 38.11 -14.54 -2.55
C LYS A 572 39.64 -14.45 -2.50
N LYS A 573 40.33 -15.55 -2.18
CA LYS A 573 41.80 -15.61 -2.12
C LYS A 573 42.47 -15.43 -3.49
N LEU A 574 41.79 -15.78 -4.59
CA LEU A 574 42.32 -15.59 -5.94
C LEU A 574 42.42 -14.09 -6.32
N GLY A 575 41.64 -13.20 -5.68
CA GLY A 575 41.73 -11.76 -5.95
C GLY A 575 41.37 -11.33 -7.38
N ILE A 576 40.74 -12.22 -8.16
CA ILE A 576 40.42 -12.00 -9.58
C ILE A 576 39.22 -11.09 -9.80
N ALA A 577 38.35 -10.95 -8.79
CA ALA A 577 37.19 -10.08 -8.86
C ALA A 577 37.64 -8.62 -8.71
N LYS A 578 37.28 -7.78 -9.67
CA LYS A 578 37.62 -6.35 -9.71
C LYS A 578 36.36 -5.52 -9.53
N ARG A 579 36.50 -4.34 -8.93
CA ARG A 579 35.39 -3.39 -8.83
C ARG A 579 35.05 -2.87 -10.24
N SER A 580 33.81 -3.04 -10.64
CA SER A 580 33.23 -2.48 -11.86
C SER A 580 32.22 -1.41 -11.47
N ILE A 581 32.31 -0.26 -12.13
CA ILE A 581 31.45 0.89 -11.89
C ILE A 581 30.55 1.05 -13.11
N ARG A 582 29.26 1.27 -12.86
CA ARG A 582 28.17 1.50 -13.81
C ARG A 582 28.07 0.43 -14.89
N ASN A 583 27.86 -0.81 -14.47
CA ASN A 583 27.42 -1.87 -15.37
C ASN A 583 26.00 -1.51 -15.85
N TYR A 584 25.85 -0.98 -17.07
CA TYR A 584 24.54 -0.60 -17.60
C TYR A 584 23.77 -1.85 -18.01
N LEU A 585 22.69 -2.14 -17.30
CA LEU A 585 21.93 -3.37 -17.49
C LEU A 585 21.02 -3.19 -18.71
N VAL A 586 21.15 -4.11 -19.67
CA VAL A 586 20.29 -4.17 -20.84
C VAL A 586 19.30 -5.32 -20.73
#